data_AF-D3YYQ4-F1
#
_entry.id   AF-D3YYQ4-F1
#
_cell.length_a   1.000
_cell.length_b   1.000
_cell.length_c   1.000
_cell.angle_alpha   90.00
_cell.angle_beta   90.00
_cell.angle_gamma   90.00
#
_symmetry.space_group_name_H-M   'P 1'
#
loop_
_entity.id
_entity.type
_entity.pdbx_description
1 polymer ?
#
loop_
_entity_poly.entity_id
_entity_poly.type
_entity_poly.pdbx_seq_one_letter_code
_entity_poly.pdbx_strand_id
1 'polypeptide(L)'
;MASADWGYGSENVLKGGPLADSYRLTQFHFHWGNSNDHGSEHTVDGTRYSGELHLVHWNSAKYSSASEAISKADGLAILGVLMKVGPANPSL
;
A
#
# COMPACT_ATOMS: atom_id res chain seq x y z
N MET A 1 -21.92 22.45 11.17
CA MET A 1 -21.41 21.07 11.26
C MET A 1 -20.05 21.09 10.58
N ALA A 2 -18.98 20.96 11.36
CA ALA A 2 -17.63 21.25 10.92
C ALA A 2 -17.10 20.12 10.04
N SER A 3 -16.77 20.46 8.79
CA SER A 3 -15.89 19.66 7.95
C SER A 3 -14.50 19.65 8.59
N ALA A 4 -14.07 18.51 9.09
CA ALA A 4 -12.65 18.27 9.35
C ALA A 4 -11.97 17.94 8.01
N ASP A 5 -11.98 18.91 7.09
CA ASP A 5 -11.10 18.90 5.94
C ASP A 5 -9.73 19.31 6.45
N TRP A 6 -8.84 18.34 6.65
CA TRP A 6 -7.48 18.56 7.17
C TRP A 6 -6.55 19.28 6.18
N GLY A 7 -7.08 19.97 5.17
CA GLY A 7 -6.29 20.76 4.23
C GLY A 7 -5.39 19.95 3.29
N TYR A 8 -5.43 18.61 3.37
CA TYR A 8 -4.80 17.74 2.39
C TYR A 8 -5.73 17.64 1.18
N GLY A 9 -5.42 18.41 0.14
CA GLY A 9 -5.99 18.25 -1.18
C GLY A 9 -5.65 16.87 -1.78
N SER A 10 -5.54 16.79 -3.09
CA SER A 10 -5.19 15.60 -3.87
C SER A 10 -3.76 15.05 -3.62
N GLU A 11 -3.20 15.21 -2.43
CA GLU A 11 -1.86 14.80 -2.05
C GLU A 11 -1.86 13.34 -1.58
N ASN A 12 -0.79 12.60 -1.92
CA ASN A 12 -0.57 11.18 -1.55
C ASN A 12 -1.72 10.23 -1.92
N VAL A 13 -2.17 10.31 -3.18
CA VAL A 13 -3.23 9.47 -3.73
C VAL A 13 -2.72 8.55 -4.84
N LEU A 14 -3.18 7.30 -4.82
CA LEU A 14 -3.03 6.35 -5.91
C LEU A 14 -4.25 6.44 -6.84
N LYS A 15 -4.00 6.55 -8.14
CA LYS A 15 -5.01 6.62 -9.21
C LYS A 15 -4.53 5.86 -10.45
N GLY A 16 -5.47 5.52 -11.34
CA GLY A 16 -5.17 4.86 -12.62
C GLY A 16 -5.07 3.33 -12.49
N GLY A 17 -4.55 2.68 -13.52
CA GLY A 17 -4.53 1.22 -13.61
C GLY A 17 -5.97 0.64 -13.52
N PRO A 18 -6.22 -0.36 -12.66
CA PRO A 18 -7.57 -0.92 -12.48
C PRO A 18 -8.48 -0.08 -11.56
N LEU A 19 -7.98 1.02 -10.98
CA LEU A 19 -8.73 1.80 -9.99
C LEU A 19 -9.63 2.85 -10.66
N ALA A 20 -10.93 2.73 -10.42
CA ALA A 20 -11.92 3.71 -10.88
C ALA A 20 -11.92 5.01 -10.03
N ASP A 21 -11.50 4.91 -8.77
CA ASP A 21 -11.55 5.99 -7.78
C ASP A 21 -10.14 6.42 -7.32
N SER A 22 -10.09 7.49 -6.52
CA SER A 22 -8.84 7.95 -5.87
C SER A 22 -8.68 7.32 -4.49
N TYR A 23 -7.55 6.64 -4.28
CA TYR A 23 -7.24 5.96 -3.02
C TYR A 23 -6.15 6.72 -2.26
N ARG A 24 -6.44 7.19 -1.05
CA ARG A 24 -5.50 7.98 -0.23
C ARG A 24 -4.58 7.06 0.56
N LEU A 25 -3.28 7.32 0.52
CA LEU A 25 -2.27 6.61 1.31
C LEU A 25 -2.56 6.79 2.80
N THR A 26 -2.51 5.70 3.57
CA THR A 26 -2.72 5.74 5.03
C THR A 26 -1.59 5.15 5.84
N GLN A 27 -0.87 4.14 5.31
CA GLN A 27 0.28 3.55 5.96
C GLN A 27 1.18 2.85 4.94
N PHE A 28 2.40 2.58 5.35
CA PHE A 28 3.23 1.57 4.71
C PHE A 28 3.87 0.67 5.77
N HIS A 29 4.21 -0.54 5.36
CA HIS A 29 4.94 -1.50 6.20
C HIS A 29 5.70 -2.49 5.33
N PHE A 30 6.58 -3.26 5.96
CA PHE A 30 7.39 -4.27 5.31
C PHE A 30 7.06 -5.64 5.87
N HIS A 31 7.15 -6.65 5.02
CA HIS A 31 7.27 -8.05 5.39
C HIS A 31 8.68 -8.53 5.04
N TRP A 32 9.27 -9.34 5.92
CA TRP A 32 10.58 -9.94 5.71
C TRP A 32 10.67 -11.30 6.40
N GLY A 33 11.59 -12.15 5.95
CA GLY A 33 11.85 -13.47 6.51
C GLY A 33 13.02 -13.47 7.48
N ASN A 34 13.33 -14.65 8.03
CA ASN A 34 14.49 -14.82 8.91
C ASN A 34 15.81 -15.02 8.14
N SER A 35 15.76 -15.23 6.82
CA SER A 35 16.90 -15.33 5.92
C SER A 35 16.59 -14.70 4.56
N ASN A 36 17.63 -14.46 3.75
CA ASN A 36 17.50 -13.67 2.51
C ASN A 36 16.79 -14.39 1.35
N ASP A 37 16.57 -15.70 1.43
CA ASP A 37 15.92 -16.52 0.41
C ASP A 37 14.39 -16.51 0.49
N HIS A 38 13.82 -15.90 1.54
CA HIS A 38 12.37 -15.75 1.69
C HIS A 38 12.01 -14.53 2.56
N GLY A 39 10.80 -14.00 2.37
CA GLY A 39 10.32 -12.87 3.17
C GLY A 39 9.21 -12.07 2.51
N SER A 40 9.17 -12.04 1.18
CA SER A 40 7.99 -11.55 0.47
C SER A 40 6.77 -12.43 0.72
N GLU A 41 5.59 -11.79 0.77
CA GLU A 41 4.32 -12.50 0.86
C GLU A 41 3.91 -13.01 -0.53
N HIS A 42 3.96 -12.13 -1.54
CA HIS A 42 3.76 -12.49 -2.92
C HIS A 42 4.97 -13.23 -3.50
N THR A 43 4.71 -14.06 -4.52
CA THR A 43 5.72 -14.77 -5.30
C THR A 43 5.46 -14.55 -6.79
N VAL A 44 6.52 -14.64 -7.60
CA VAL A 44 6.43 -14.58 -9.07
C VAL A 44 7.00 -15.88 -9.61
N ASP A 45 6.17 -16.66 -10.30
CA ASP A 45 6.53 -17.99 -10.83
C ASP A 45 7.17 -18.91 -9.78
N GLY A 46 6.66 -18.84 -8.54
CA GLY A 46 7.18 -19.61 -7.40
C GLY A 46 8.46 -19.03 -6.77
N THR A 47 9.05 -17.98 -7.34
CA THR A 47 10.23 -17.30 -6.78
C THR A 47 9.82 -16.40 -5.61
N ARG A 48 10.49 -16.58 -4.48
CA ARG A 48 10.38 -15.72 -3.29
C ARG A 48 11.45 -14.63 -3.31
N TYR A 49 11.13 -13.49 -2.72
CA TYR A 49 12.04 -12.36 -2.54
C TYR A 49 12.35 -12.18 -1.04
N SER A 50 13.41 -11.44 -0.72
CA SER A 50 13.91 -11.27 0.65
C SER A 50 12.97 -10.45 1.53
N GLY A 51 12.12 -9.62 0.93
CA GLY A 51 11.08 -8.87 1.61
C GLY A 51 10.08 -8.25 0.64
N GLU A 52 9.08 -7.57 1.19
CA GLU A 52 8.05 -6.89 0.41
C GLU A 52 7.56 -5.63 1.15
N LEU A 53 7.50 -4.50 0.45
CA LEU A 53 6.90 -3.26 0.92
C LEU A 53 5.43 -3.21 0.51
N HIS A 54 4.55 -2.90 1.45
CA HIS A 54 3.15 -2.58 1.20
C HIS A 54 2.90 -1.09 1.41
N LEU A 55 2.41 -0.40 0.37
CA LEU A 55 1.82 0.93 0.49
C LEU A 55 0.30 0.79 0.51
N VAL A 56 -0.32 1.01 1.66
CA VAL A 56 -1.75 0.78 1.88
C VAL A 56 -2.53 2.06 1.68
N HIS A 57 -3.51 2.02 0.78
CA HIS A 57 -4.40 3.11 0.45
C HIS A 57 -5.86 2.71 0.68
N TRP A 58 -6.72 3.68 0.96
CA TRP A 58 -8.14 3.46 1.16
C TRP A 58 -8.98 4.35 0.23
N ASN A 59 -10.17 3.90 -0.18
CA ASN A 59 -11.03 4.60 -1.13
C ASN A 59 -11.67 5.85 -0.52
N SER A 60 -10.91 6.95 -0.54
CA SER A 60 -11.32 8.27 -0.04
C SER A 60 -12.37 8.97 -0.89
N ALA A 61 -12.68 8.46 -2.08
CA ALA A 61 -13.77 8.97 -2.89
C ALA A 61 -15.15 8.47 -2.39
N LYS A 62 -15.20 7.30 -1.74
CA LYS A 62 -16.46 6.65 -1.33
C LYS A 62 -16.69 6.58 0.18
N TYR A 63 -15.62 6.54 0.97
CA TYR A 63 -15.72 6.36 2.42
C TYR A 63 -15.20 7.59 3.16
N SER A 64 -15.55 7.73 4.43
CA SER A 64 -15.11 8.85 5.26
C SER A 64 -13.84 8.55 6.06
N SER A 65 -13.44 7.27 6.14
CA SER A 65 -12.22 6.85 6.85
C SER A 65 -11.68 5.50 6.35
N ALA A 66 -10.40 5.23 6.61
CA ALA A 66 -9.81 3.91 6.38
C ALA A 66 -10.50 2.81 7.19
N SER A 67 -10.92 3.09 8.43
CA SER A 67 -11.64 2.14 9.29
C SER A 67 -13.02 1.76 8.75
N GLU A 68 -13.69 2.67 8.05
CA GLU A 68 -14.94 2.35 7.34
C GLU A 68 -14.65 1.50 6.09
N ALA A 69 -13.64 1.91 5.32
CA ALA A 69 -13.28 1.29 4.05
C ALA A 69 -12.75 -0.14 4.19
N ILE A 70 -12.03 -0.49 5.27
CA ILE A 70 -11.38 -1.80 5.44
C ILE A 70 -12.32 -3.00 5.31
N SER A 71 -13.61 -2.80 5.59
CA SER A 71 -14.65 -3.84 5.52
C SER A 71 -15.37 -3.92 4.17
N LYS A 72 -14.93 -3.14 3.17
CA LYS A 72 -15.59 -2.97 1.87
C LYS A 72 -14.76 -3.60 0.75
N ALA A 73 -15.44 -4.22 -0.21
CA ALA A 73 -14.78 -4.94 -1.30
C ALA A 73 -13.88 -4.05 -2.17
N ASP A 74 -14.27 -2.79 -2.38
CA ASP A 74 -13.52 -1.76 -3.09
C ASP A 74 -12.86 -0.75 -2.14
N GLY A 75 -12.72 -1.12 -0.86
CA GLY A 75 -12.27 -0.25 0.21
C GLY A 75 -10.79 0.07 0.21
N LEU A 76 -9.95 -0.88 -0.21
CA LEU A 76 -8.49 -0.76 -0.15
C LEU A 76 -7.83 -0.98 -1.50
N ALA A 77 -6.68 -0.33 -1.68
CA ALA A 77 -5.72 -0.62 -2.74
C ALA A 77 -4.32 -0.68 -2.10
N ILE A 78 -3.63 -1.82 -2.26
CA ILE A 78 -2.29 -2.02 -1.69
C ILE A 78 -1.31 -2.16 -2.85
N LEU A 79 -0.31 -1.30 -2.91
CA LEU A 79 0.81 -1.47 -3.83
C LEU A 79 1.90 -2.30 -3.14
N GLY A 80 2.13 -3.51 -3.66
CA GLY A 80 3.22 -4.39 -3.24
C GLY A 80 4.49 -4.15 -4.06
N VAL A 81 5.64 -3.99 -3.40
CA VAL A 81 6.95 -3.86 -4.04
C VAL A 81 7.88 -4.95 -3.52
N LEU A 82 8.28 -5.88 -4.38
CA LEU A 82 9.20 -6.97 -4.04
C LEU A 82 10.61 -6.45 -3.83
N MET A 83 11.24 -6.83 -2.71
CA MET A 83 12.59 -6.42 -2.33
C MET A 83 13.58 -7.56 -2.52
N LYS A 84 14.51 -7.38 -3.45
CA LYS A 84 15.59 -8.33 -3.70
C LYS A 84 16.84 -7.91 -2.93
N VAL A 85 17.46 -8.85 -2.20
CA VAL A 85 18.75 -8.60 -1.55
C VAL A 85 19.81 -8.15 -2.57
N GLY A 86 20.61 -7.15 -2.19
CA GLY A 86 21.62 -6.52 -3.02
C GLY A 86 22.35 -5.41 -2.26
N PRO A 87 23.01 -4.47 -2.96
CA PRO A 87 23.56 -3.27 -2.34
C PRO A 87 22.51 -2.50 -1.53
N ALA A 88 22.95 -1.78 -0.50
CA ALA A 88 22.05 -0.96 0.30
C ALA A 88 21.30 0.06 -0.57
N ASN A 89 19.99 0.16 -0.36
CA ASN A 89 19.17 1.19 -0.97
C ASN A 89 19.11 2.39 -0.01
N PRO A 90 19.70 3.55 -0.34
CA PRO A 90 19.77 4.71 0.56
C PRO A 90 18.44 5.46 0.72
N SER A 91 17.41 5.12 -0.07
CA SER A 91 16.09 5.76 -0.05
C SER A 91 15.01 4.91 0.59
N LEU A 92 15.40 3.75 1.13
CA LEU A 92 14.55 2.96 2.03
C LEU A 92 14.69 3.44 3.46
#